data_AF-A0A1J4MPP4-F1
#
_entry.id   AF-A0A1J4MPP4-F1
#
_cell.length_a   1.000
_cell.length_b   1.000
_cell.length_c   1.000
_cell.angle_alpha   90.00
_cell.angle_beta   90.00
_cell.angle_gamma   90.00
#
_symmetry.space_group_name_H-M   'P 1'
#
loop_
_entity.id
_entity.type
_entity.pdbx_description
1 polymer ?
#
loop_
_entity_poly.entity_id
_entity_poly.type
_entity_poly.pdbx_seq_one_letter_code
_entity_poly.pdbx_strand_id
1 'polypeptide(L)'
;MLELDIRKFLDELFSMLQNKKNTRSIRLSIKRYYPEINGCRKKRRTQENKLESSNKLSSKSFSLIRLSDGKRRKSRTIIKSQSEIEEIINNIGNCISKSDYLRNNKSKS
;
A
#
# COMPACT_ATOMS: atom_id res chain seq x y z
N MET A 1 9.17 6.78 -6.13
CA MET A 1 8.26 5.81 -5.47
C MET A 1 7.73 4.94 -6.57
N LEU A 2 8.02 3.65 -6.52
CA LEU A 2 7.71 2.70 -7.59
C LEU A 2 6.24 2.26 -7.51
N GLU A 3 5.58 2.08 -8.64
CA GLU A 3 4.27 1.44 -8.68
C GLU A 3 4.45 -0.04 -9.01
N LEU A 4 3.92 -0.91 -8.16
CA LEU A 4 4.09 -2.35 -8.23
C LEU A 4 2.72 -3.03 -8.36
N ASP A 5 2.71 -4.16 -9.05
CA ASP A 5 1.63 -5.13 -8.93
C ASP A 5 1.55 -5.68 -7.49
N ILE A 6 0.43 -6.31 -7.16
CA ILE A 6 0.14 -6.77 -5.79
C ILE A 6 1.21 -7.74 -5.28
N ARG A 7 1.63 -8.69 -6.12
CA ARG A 7 2.62 -9.71 -5.76
C ARG A 7 3.98 -9.08 -5.45
N LYS A 8 4.50 -8.24 -6.34
CA LYS A 8 5.78 -7.53 -6.10
C LYS A 8 5.71 -6.57 -4.94
N PHE A 9 4.54 -5.97 -4.70
CA PHE A 9 4.33 -5.13 -3.52
C PHE A 9 4.45 -5.94 -2.22
N LEU A 10 3.88 -7.14 -2.17
CA LEU A 10 3.99 -8.06 -1.05
C LEU A 10 5.43 -8.58 -0.88
N ASP A 11 6.12 -8.90 -1.97
CA ASP A 11 7.54 -9.30 -1.93
C ASP A 11 8.43 -8.18 -1.35
N GLU A 12 8.19 -6.92 -1.75
CA GLU A 12 8.91 -5.78 -1.19
C GLU A 12 8.61 -5.59 0.30
N LEU A 13 7.35 -5.71 0.72
CA LEU A 13 6.95 -5.68 2.14
C LEU A 13 7.69 -6.76 2.94
N PHE A 14 7.69 -8.00 2.45
CA PHE A 14 8.36 -9.12 3.09
C PHE A 14 9.87 -8.91 3.19
N SER A 15 10.50 -8.45 2.11
CA SER A 15 11.93 -8.09 2.11
C SER A 15 12.26 -7.02 3.14
N MET A 16 11.41 -6.00 3.26
CA MET A 16 11.58 -4.94 4.25
C MET A 16 11.42 -5.44 5.69
N LEU A 17 10.45 -6.32 5.96
CA LEU A 17 10.24 -6.92 7.28
C LEU A 17 11.44 -7.78 7.72
N GLN A 18 12.10 -8.45 6.77
CA GLN A 18 13.30 -9.24 7.04
C GLN A 18 14.58 -8.40 7.23
N ASN A 19 14.58 -7.14 6.79
CA ASN A 19 15.78 -6.32 6.80
C ASN A 19 16.15 -5.89 8.23
N LYS A 20 17.06 -6.64 8.86
CA LYS A 20 17.58 -6.35 10.21
C LYS A 20 18.25 -4.98 10.36
N LYS A 21 18.71 -4.36 9.26
CA LYS A 21 19.31 -3.02 9.29
C LYS A 21 18.25 -1.92 9.42
N ASN A 22 16.99 -2.23 9.11
CA ASN A 22 15.91 -1.26 9.27
C ASN A 22 15.38 -1.31 10.70
N THR A 23 15.80 -0.35 11.52
CA THR A 23 15.34 -0.20 12.90
C THR A 23 14.06 0.63 13.02
N ARG A 24 13.59 1.21 11.92
CA ARG A 24 12.39 2.06 11.89
C ARG A 24 11.16 1.23 11.57
N SER A 25 10.02 1.70 12.10
CA SER A 25 8.72 1.13 11.78
C SER A 25 8.43 1.23 10.28
N ILE A 26 8.08 0.11 9.68
CA ILE A 26 7.53 0.06 8.33
C ILE A 26 6.10 0.61 8.40
N ARG A 27 5.76 1.52 7.48
CA ARG A 27 4.45 2.16 7.44
C ARG A 27 3.72 1.81 6.15
N LEU A 28 2.55 1.23 6.31
CA LEU A 28 1.54 1.11 5.27
C LEU A 28 0.54 2.27 5.40
N SER A 29 0.22 2.92 4.29
CA SER A 29 -0.83 3.96 4.26
C SER A 29 -1.81 3.67 3.15
N ILE A 30 -3.10 3.68 3.47
CA ILE A 30 -4.19 3.46 2.52
C ILE A 30 -4.89 4.80 2.28
N LYS A 31 -5.14 5.13 1.02
CA LYS A 31 -5.93 6.31 0.64
C LYS A 31 -6.82 6.00 -0.55
N ARG A 32 -7.98 6.64 -0.61
CA ARG A 32 -8.78 6.68 -1.83
C ARG A 32 -7.97 7.37 -2.94
N TYR A 33 -8.04 6.83 -4.14
CA TYR A 33 -7.30 7.26 -5.31
C TYR A 33 -8.24 7.41 -6.50
N TYR A 34 -8.14 8.56 -7.14
CA TYR A 34 -8.87 8.90 -8.35
C TYR A 34 -7.83 9.07 -9.46
N PRO A 35 -7.84 8.23 -10.51
CA PRO A 35 -6.91 8.33 -11.63
C PRO A 35 -7.04 9.65 -12.38
N GLU A 36 -8.26 10.15 -12.51
CA GLU A 36 -8.60 11.34 -13.29
C GLU A 36 -8.25 12.65 -12.58
N ILE A 37 -8.03 12.60 -11.27
CA ILE A 37 -7.71 13.77 -10.45
C ILE A 37 -6.20 14.00 -10.46
N ASN A 38 -5.78 14.95 -11.27
CA ASN A 38 -4.40 15.43 -11.38
C ASN A 38 -4.24 16.84 -10.77
N GLY A 39 -3.07 17.11 -10.18
CA GLY A 39 -2.72 18.45 -9.67
C GLY A 39 -2.36 18.51 -8.18
N CYS A 40 -2.15 19.73 -7.69
CA CYS A 40 -1.70 19.99 -6.32
C CYS A 40 -2.79 19.69 -5.27
N ARG A 41 -2.38 19.51 -4.01
CA ARG A 41 -3.25 19.07 -2.89
C ARG A 41 -4.57 19.84 -2.77
N LYS A 42 -4.54 21.18 -2.93
CA LYS A 42 -5.75 22.01 -2.87
C LYS A 42 -6.71 21.71 -4.03
N LYS A 43 -6.19 21.66 -5.26
CA LYS A 43 -6.98 21.34 -6.48
C LYS A 43 -7.57 19.93 -6.40
N ARG A 44 -6.81 18.95 -5.89
CA ARG A 44 -7.31 17.59 -5.67
C ARG A 44 -8.52 17.57 -4.74
N ARG A 45 -8.44 18.22 -3.57
CA ARG A 45 -9.55 18.21 -2.59
C ARG A 45 -10.83 18.83 -3.17
N THR A 46 -10.71 19.92 -3.91
CA THR A 46 -11.86 20.54 -4.58
C THR A 46 -12.46 19.64 -5.66
N GLN A 47 -11.63 18.92 -6.43
CA GLN A 47 -12.10 17.96 -7.43
C GLN A 47 -12.73 16.71 -6.80
N GLU A 48 -12.13 16.18 -5.73
CA GLU A 48 -12.65 15.05 -4.94
C GLU A 48 -14.04 15.38 -4.40
N ASN A 49 -14.20 16.55 -3.74
CA ASN A 49 -15.50 17.00 -3.23
C ASN A 49 -16.55 17.16 -4.34
N LYS A 50 -16.16 17.66 -5.53
CA LYS A 50 -17.07 17.81 -6.67
C LYS A 50 -17.51 16.45 -7.23
N LEU A 51 -16.61 15.47 -7.26
CA LEU A 51 -16.92 14.12 -7.73
C LEU A 51 -17.80 13.37 -6.73
N GLU A 52 -17.55 13.51 -5.43
CA GLU A 52 -18.38 12.90 -4.37
C GLU A 52 -19.79 13.52 -4.29
N SER A 53 -19.95 14.80 -4.63
CA SER A 53 -21.25 15.49 -4.64
C SER A 53 -22.02 15.32 -5.95
N SER A 54 -21.35 14.96 -7.05
CA SER A 54 -22.01 14.61 -8.29
C SER A 54 -22.32 13.12 -8.30
N ASN A 55 -23.58 12.71 -8.52
CA ASN A 55 -23.97 11.32 -8.81
C ASN A 55 -23.39 10.80 -10.16
N LYS A 56 -22.28 11.36 -10.66
CA LYS A 56 -21.53 10.86 -11.80
C LYS A 56 -20.81 9.57 -11.39
N LEU A 57 -21.53 8.47 -11.60
CA LEU A 57 -21.11 7.08 -11.51
C LEU A 57 -19.81 6.78 -12.30
N SER A 58 -19.35 7.68 -13.17
CA SER A 58 -18.14 7.51 -14.00
C SER A 58 -16.82 7.61 -13.22
N SER A 59 -16.84 8.13 -12.00
CA SER A 59 -15.61 8.39 -11.24
C SER A 59 -15.14 7.12 -10.52
N LYS A 60 -14.56 6.16 -11.25
CA LYS A 60 -14.06 4.91 -10.65
C LYS A 60 -12.92 5.24 -9.68
N SER A 61 -13.25 5.29 -8.40
CA SER A 61 -12.26 5.46 -7.34
C SER A 61 -11.67 4.11 -6.96
N PHE A 62 -10.39 4.09 -6.64
CA PHE A 62 -9.62 2.92 -6.28
C PHE A 62 -8.98 3.10 -4.90
N SER A 63 -8.48 2.03 -4.32
CA SER A 63 -7.69 2.09 -3.10
C SER A 63 -6.21 2.11 -3.43
N LEU A 64 -5.48 3.11 -2.95
CA LEU A 64 -4.04 3.21 -3.12
C LEU A 64 -3.34 2.90 -1.81
N ILE A 65 -2.52 1.86 -1.82
CA ILE A 65 -1.65 1.49 -0.70
C ILE A 65 -0.24 1.97 -1.00
N ARG A 66 0.44 2.53 0.01
CA ARG A 66 1.84 2.95 -0.08
C ARG A 66 2.65 2.30 1.03
N LEU A 67 3.85 1.87 0.68
CA LEU A 67 4.83 1.29 1.59
C LEU A 67 5.98 2.28 1.85
N SER A 68 6.39 2.39 3.10
CA SER A 68 7.48 3.25 3.54
C SER A 68 8.33 2.57 4.60
N ASP A 69 9.65 2.82 4.56
CA ASP A 69 10.62 2.35 5.55
C ASP A 69 10.75 3.28 6.77
N GLY A 70 9.79 4.20 6.96
CA GLY A 70 9.84 5.22 8.00
C GLY A 70 10.80 6.38 7.70
N LYS A 71 11.48 6.41 6.54
CA LYS A 71 12.25 7.56 6.05
C LYS A 71 11.75 8.03 4.69
N ARG A 72 11.54 7.12 3.76
CA ARG A 72 11.14 7.36 2.38
C ARG A 72 10.00 6.42 1.98
N ARG A 73 9.19 6.85 1.03
CA ARG A 73 8.20 5.98 0.38
C ARG A 73 8.92 5.13 -0.66
N LYS A 74 8.75 3.81 -0.59
CA LYS A 74 9.43 2.84 -1.45
C LYS A 74 8.56 2.57 -2.67
N SER A 75 7.43 1.93 -2.43
CA SER A 75 6.47 1.59 -3.46
C SER A 75 5.04 1.99 -3.12
N ARG A 76 4.17 1.76 -4.11
CA ARG A 76 2.73 1.84 -4.02
C ARG A 76 2.09 0.75 -4.88
N THR A 77 0.86 0.38 -4.55
CA THR A 77 0.01 -0.47 -5.39
C THR A 77 -1.43 0.09 -5.41
N ILE A 78 -2.15 -0.13 -6.52
CA ILE A 78 -3.52 0.34 -6.73
C ILE A 78 -4.44 -0.87 -6.77
N ILE A 79 -5.42 -0.88 -5.88
CA ILE A 79 -6.43 -1.92 -5.74
C ILE A 79 -7.71 -1.46 -6.45
N LYS A 80 -8.14 -2.26 -7.42
CA LYS A 80 -9.20 -1.97 -8.38
C LYS A 80 -10.44 -2.84 -8.19
N SER A 81 -10.33 -3.96 -7.47
CA SER A 81 -11.45 -4.89 -7.22
C SER A 81 -11.51 -5.37 -5.78
N GLN A 82 -12.64 -5.97 -5.41
CA GLN A 82 -12.82 -6.62 -4.11
C GLN A 82 -11.92 -7.85 -3.94
N SER A 83 -11.72 -8.64 -4.99
CA SER A 83 -10.83 -9.80 -4.97
C SER A 83 -9.38 -9.42 -4.65
N GLU A 84 -8.90 -8.29 -5.17
CA GLU A 84 -7.57 -7.77 -4.89
C GLU A 84 -7.43 -7.24 -3.44
N ILE A 85 -8.53 -6.74 -2.83
CA ILE A 85 -8.56 -6.37 -1.40
C ILE A 85 -8.34 -7.62 -0.54
N GLU A 86 -9.09 -8.68 -0.83
CA GLU A 86 -9.01 -9.95 -0.10
C GLU A 86 -7.63 -10.58 -0.26
N GLU A 87 -7.07 -10.58 -1.48
CA GLU A 87 -5.70 -11.03 -1.74
C GLU A 87 -4.69 -10.27 -0.87
N ILE A 88 -4.78 -8.95 -0.81
CA ILE A 88 -3.82 -8.14 -0.03
C ILE A 88 -3.97 -8.36 1.48
N ILE A 89 -5.20 -8.37 2.01
CA ILE A 89 -5.42 -8.55 3.46
C ILE A 89 -4.88 -9.89 3.92
N ASN A 90 -5.21 -10.97 3.20
CA ASN A 90 -4.78 -12.32 3.54
C ASN A 90 -3.25 -12.46 3.46
N ASN A 91 -2.63 -11.87 2.44
CA ASN A 91 -1.19 -12.01 2.24
C ASN A 91 -0.34 -11.08 3.12
N ILE A 92 -0.84 -9.92 3.54
CA ILE A 92 -0.13 -9.06 4.49
C ILE A 92 0.04 -9.79 5.83
N GLY A 93 -1.03 -10.40 6.35
CA GLY A 93 -0.96 -11.19 7.58
C GLY A 93 0.09 -12.29 7.49
N ASN A 94 0.06 -13.05 6.38
CA ASN A 94 1.03 -14.11 6.10
C ASN A 94 2.47 -13.58 6.01
N CYS A 95 2.69 -12.42 5.37
CA CYS A 95 4.02 -11.80 5.29
C CYS A 95 4.58 -11.47 6.67
N ILE A 96 3.76 -10.90 7.55
CA ILE A 96 4.15 -10.55 8.92
C ILE A 96 4.49 -11.82 9.70
N SER A 97 3.56 -12.77 9.80
CA SER A 97 3.75 -14.01 10.57
C SER A 97 4.96 -14.82 10.08
N LYS A 98 5.14 -14.94 8.76
CA LYS A 98 6.30 -15.63 8.17
C LYS A 98 7.61 -14.90 8.45
N SER A 99 7.61 -13.57 8.41
CA SER A 99 8.81 -12.78 8.71
C SER A 99 9.24 -12.91 10.16
N ASP A 100 8.29 -12.91 11.10
CA ASP A 100 8.55 -13.07 12.54
C ASP A 100 9.07 -14.47 12.86
N TYR A 101 8.45 -15.51 12.29
CA TYR A 101 8.93 -16.89 12.44
C TYR A 101 10.39 -17.05 11.98
N LEU A 102 10.72 -16.54 10.79
CA LEU A 102 12.08 -16.60 10.24
C LEU A 102 13.07 -15.80 11.07
N ARG A 103 12.65 -14.67 11.65
CA ARG A 103 13.49 -13.84 12.50
C ARG A 103 13.83 -14.56 13.81
N ASN A 104 12.85 -15.20 14.43
CA ASN A 104 13.00 -15.90 15.72
C ASN A 104 13.81 -17.19 15.62
N ASN A 105 13.69 -17.92 14.51
CA ASN A 105 14.45 -19.16 14.33
C ASN A 105 15.91 -18.92 13.91
N LYS A 106 16.21 -17.87 13.14
CA LYS A 106 17.59 -17.50 12.80
C LYS A 106 18.40 -16.97 13.99
N SER A 107 17.78 -16.62 15.10
CA SER A 107 18.45 -16.21 16.34
C SER A 107 18.77 -17.37 17.29
N LYS A 108 18.34 -18.60 16.98
CA LYS A 108 18.59 -19.81 17.77
C LYS A 108 19.64 -20.74 17.16
N SER A 109 20.25 -20.34 16.05
CA SER A 109 21.35 -21.05 15.35
C SER A 109 22.63 -20.24 15.48
#